data_AF-A0A7C5LA91-F1
#
_entry.id   AF-A0A7C5LA91-F1
#
_cell.length_a   1.000
_cell.length_b   1.000
_cell.length_c   1.000
_cell.angle_alpha   90.00
_cell.angle_beta   90.00
_cell.angle_gamma   90.00
#
_symmetry.space_group_name_H-M   'P 1'
#
loop_
_entity.id
_entity.type
_entity.pdbx_description
1 polymer ?
#
loop_
_entity_poly.entity_id
_entity_poly.type
_entity_poly.pdbx_seq_one_letter_code
_entity_poly.pdbx_strand_id
1 'polypeptide(L)' 'MFRGSIVALVTPFREGEVDYTALGKLIDFHIKNGTDAVLVCGTTGESPTLTF' A
#
# COMPACT_ATOMS: atom_id res chain seq x y z
N MET A 1 13.43 15.01 7.45
CA MET A 1 12.87 14.92 6.08
C MET A 1 13.16 13.52 5.56
N PHE A 2 12.15 12.78 5.10
CA PHE A 2 12.34 11.43 4.54
C PHE A 2 12.97 11.52 3.14
N ARG A 3 13.77 10.52 2.76
CA ARG A 3 14.48 10.44 1.48
C ARG A 3 14.54 8.99 1.03
N GLY A 4 14.66 8.78 -0.28
CA GLY A 4 14.67 7.45 -0.90
C GLY A 4 13.40 7.17 -1.71
N SER A 5 13.20 5.91 -2.07
CA SER A 5 12.01 5.41 -2.75
C SER A 5 10.85 5.25 -1.75
N ILE A 6 9.84 6.10 -1.89
CA ILE A 6 8.62 6.05 -1.09
C ILE A 6 7.48 5.63 -2.02
N VAL A 7 7.02 4.39 -1.89
CA VAL A 7 5.95 3.87 -2.75
C VAL A 7 4.59 4.30 -2.22
N ALA A 8 3.76 4.91 -3.07
CA ALA A 8 2.33 5.04 -2.81
C ALA A 8 1.66 3.70 -3.13
N LEU A 9 1.23 2.96 -2.10
CA LEU A 9 0.66 1.63 -2.27
C LEU A 9 -0.79 1.71 -2.78
N VAL A 10 -1.12 0.77 -3.65
CA VAL A 10 -2.52 0.44 -3.97
C VAL A 10 -3.16 -0.24 -2.76
N THR A 11 -4.49 -0.08 -2.60
CA THR A 11 -5.28 -0.85 -1.64
C THR A 11 -5.89 -2.03 -2.39
N PRO A 12 -5.37 -3.26 -2.26
CA PRO A 12 -5.94 -4.40 -2.95
C PRO A 12 -7.30 -4.74 -2.35
N PHE A 13 -8.28 -4.99 -3.22
CA PHE A 13 -9.62 -5.44 -2.85
C PHE A 13 -9.90 -6.84 -3.36
N ARG A 14 -10.69 -7.58 -2.60
CA ARG A 14 -11.24 -8.88 -2.99
C ARG A 14 -12.70 -8.92 -2.55
N GLU A 15 -13.59 -9.14 -3.53
CA GLU A 15 -15.04 -9.22 -3.28
C GLU A 15 -15.62 -7.97 -2.58
N GLY A 16 -15.05 -6.79 -2.90
CA GLY A 16 -15.50 -5.49 -2.36
C GLY A 16 -14.87 -5.11 -1.01
N GLU A 17 -14.16 -6.03 -0.37
CA GLU A 17 -13.48 -5.82 0.91
C GLU A 17 -11.97 -5.70 0.72
N VAL A 18 -11.28 -5.07 1.67
CA VAL A 18 -9.81 -4.96 1.62
C VAL A 18 -9.18 -6.36 1.72
N ASP A 19 -8.35 -6.72 0.73
CA ASP A 19 -7.58 -7.96 0.75
C ASP A 19 -6.28 -7.77 1.53
N TYR A 20 -6.35 -7.94 2.84
CA TYR A 20 -5.18 -7.84 3.72
C TYR A 20 -4.10 -8.88 3.43
N THR A 21 -4.47 -10.04 2.86
CA THR A 21 -3.49 -11.06 2.48
C THR A 21 -2.67 -10.60 1.28
N ALA A 22 -3.30 -10.04 0.27
CA ALA A 22 -2.63 -9.43 -0.87
C ALA A 22 -1.82 -8.19 -0.46
N LEU A 23 -2.35 -7.35 0.42
CA LEU A 23 -1.65 -6.18 0.95
C LEU A 23 -0.36 -6.59 1.68
N GLY A 24 -0.42 -7.62 2.53
CA GLY A 24 0.76 -8.17 3.20
C GLY A 24 1.83 -8.66 2.22
N LYS A 25 1.44 -9.40 1.18
CA LYS A 25 2.36 -9.84 0.11
C LYS A 25 3.00 -8.66 -0.63
N LEU A 26 2.24 -7.60 -0.87
CA LEU A 26 2.73 -6.40 -1.55
C LEU A 26 3.74 -5.65 -0.67
N ILE A 27 3.47 -5.55 0.63
CA ILE A 27 4.41 -4.97 1.61
C ILE A 27 5.70 -5.81 1.65
N ASP A 28 5.59 -7.14 1.75
CA ASP A 28 6.74 -8.04 1.74
C ASP A 28 7.58 -7.90 0.46
N PHE A 29 6.93 -7.71 -0.69
CA PHE A 29 7.62 -7.43 -1.95
C PHE A 29 8.45 -6.14 -1.84
N HIS A 30 7.88 -5.05 -1.32
CA HIS A 30 8.60 -3.79 -1.17
C HIS A 30 9.76 -3.87 -0.17
N ILE A 31 9.56 -4.57 0.95
CA ILE A 31 10.62 -4.84 1.94
C ILE A 31 11.76 -5.62 1.29
N LYS A 32 11.47 -6.70 0.57
CA LYS A 32 12.48 -7.53 -0.10
C LYS A 32 13.27 -6.77 -1.17
N ASN A 33 12.67 -5.75 -1.79
CA ASN A 33 13.32 -4.93 -2.81
C ASN A 33 13.95 -3.64 -2.26
N GLY A 34 14.00 -3.46 -0.94
CA GLY A 34 14.68 -2.32 -0.32
C GLY A 34 13.98 -0.98 -0.55
N THR A 35 12.65 -0.96 -0.61
CA THR A 35 11.90 0.31 -0.64
C THR A 35 12.06 1.02 0.71
N ASP A 36 12.42 2.31 0.68
CA ASP A 36 12.76 3.07 1.89
C ASP A 36 11.54 3.39 2.77
N ALA A 37 10.36 3.58 2.17
CA ALA A 37 9.10 3.75 2.91
C ALA A 37 7.86 3.39 2.08
N VAL A 38 6.77 3.09 2.79
CA VAL A 38 5.45 2.85 2.21
C VAL A 38 4.48 3.97 2.61
N LEU A 39 3.76 4.52 1.64
CA LEU A 39 2.68 5.48 1.83
C LEU A 39 1.35 4.78 1.53
N VAL A 40 0.55 4.58 2.58
CA VAL A 40 -0.76 3.93 2.51
C VAL A 40 -1.88 4.97 2.55
N CYS A 41 -3.07 4.60 2.08
CA CYS A 41 -4.25 5.46 2.07
C CYS A 41 -4.00 6.83 1.39
N GLY A 42 -3.15 6.83 0.35
CA GLY A 42 -3.03 7.96 -0.58
C GLY A 42 -4.05 7.87 -1.71
N THR A 43 -3.95 8.76 -2.71
CA THR A 43 -4.80 8.69 -3.91
C THR A 43 -4.58 7.40 -4.70
N THR A 44 -3.33 6.92 -4.80
CA THR A 44 -3.01 5.60 -5.38
C THR A 44 -3.65 4.44 -4.62
N GLY A 45 -3.86 4.61 -3.31
CA GLY A 45 -4.55 3.66 -2.44
C GLY A 45 -6.06 3.89 -2.39
N GLU A 46 -6.62 4.68 -3.30
CA GLU A 46 -8.07 4.94 -3.41
C GLU A 46 -8.68 5.55 -2.14
N SER A 47 -7.93 6.40 -1.42
CA SER A 47 -8.39 6.95 -0.14
C SER A 47 -9.79 7.60 -0.09
N PRO A 48 -10.33 8.24 -1.15
CA PRO A 48 -11.70 8.77 -1.11
C PRO A 48 -12.79 7.70 -1.04
N THR A 49 -12.49 6.44 -1.32
CA THR A 49 -13.45 5.32 -1.33
C THR A 49 -13.29 4.38 -0.13
N LEU A 50 -12.28 4.59 0.72
CA LEU A 50 -12.07 3.83 1.94
C LEU A 50 -12.98 4.34 3.08
N THR A 51 -13.43 3.42 3.92
CA THR A 51 -14.16 3.74 5.15
C THR A 51 -13.22 3.87 6.35
N PHE A 52 -13.65 4.61 7.37
CA PHE A 52 -12.93 4.77 8.65
C PHE A 52 -13.09 3.56 9.58
#